data_AF-A0A1H0P6R2-F1
#
_entry.id   AF-A0A1H0P6R2-F1
#
_cell.length_a   1.000
_cell.length_b   1.000
_cell.length_c   1.000
_cell.angle_alpha   90.00
_cell.angle_beta   90.00
_cell.angle_gamma   90.00
#
_symmetry.space_group_name_H-M   'P 1'
#
loop_
_entity.id
_entity.type
_entity.pdbx_description
1 polymer ?
#
loop_
_entity_poly.entity_id
_entity_poly.type
_entity_poly.pdbx_seq_one_letter_code
_entity_poly.pdbx_strand_id
1 'polypeptide(L)'
;MQAAVSNIPGISVDIAGGGPPNVKGNTGYAIAVTVDPGYRITDGPALISFLIESAWSVRDAYMPNAEISVSVKDETDSSFDASAAASEAGWIEPLDPPPGGAGFTIAAVDIRDGSPARQRLGDWPGDVPAVPANVTAAK
;
A
#
# COMPACT_ATOMS: atom_id res chain seq x y z
N MET A 1 5.40 10.26 -6.48
CA MET A 1 5.13 9.28 -5.40
C MET A 1 5.99 9.54 -4.17
N GLN A 2 7.31 9.33 -4.20
CA GLN A 2 8.16 9.38 -2.99
C GLN A 2 7.99 10.68 -2.16
N ALA A 3 7.99 11.86 -2.81
CA ALA A 3 7.80 13.14 -2.11
C ALA A 3 6.44 13.32 -1.41
N ALA A 4 5.37 12.68 -1.88
CA ALA A 4 4.05 12.77 -1.26
C ALA A 4 3.95 11.87 -0.02
N VAL A 5 4.57 10.70 -0.09
CA VAL A 5 4.56 9.70 0.99
C VAL A 5 5.51 10.08 2.13
N SER A 6 6.62 10.77 1.84
CA SER A 6 7.58 11.27 2.86
C SER A 6 7.00 12.31 3.82
N ASN A 7 5.76 12.78 3.64
CA ASN A 7 5.13 13.79 4.49
C ASN A 7 4.24 13.21 5.59
N ILE A 8 4.04 11.89 5.67
CA ILE A 8 3.22 11.29 6.71
C ILE A 8 4.07 11.12 7.98
N PRO A 9 3.72 11.75 9.11
CA PRO A 9 4.51 11.66 10.34
C PRO A 9 4.56 10.24 10.89
N GLY A 10 5.71 9.83 11.43
CA GLY A 10 5.83 8.56 12.16
C GLY A 10 5.88 7.30 11.27
N ILE A 11 6.05 7.46 9.96
CA ILE A 11 6.34 6.35 9.05
C ILE A 11 7.45 6.72 8.06
N SER A 12 8.25 5.74 7.69
CA SER A 12 9.12 5.79 6.53
C SER A 12 8.64 4.82 5.46
N VAL A 13 8.77 5.20 4.18
CA VAL A 13 8.31 4.35 3.06
C VAL A 13 9.41 4.15 2.03
N ASP A 14 9.72 2.88 1.79
CA ASP A 14 10.58 2.41 0.72
C ASP A 14 9.74 1.84 -0.42
N ILE A 15 10.07 2.20 -1.66
CA ILE A 15 9.29 1.80 -2.84
C ILE A 15 10.24 1.12 -3.82
N ALA A 16 9.87 -0.08 -4.23
CA ALA A 16 10.51 -0.81 -5.32
C ALA A 16 9.46 -1.11 -6.39
N GLY A 17 9.84 -1.02 -7.67
CA GLY A 17 8.93 -1.28 -8.78
C GLY A 17 9.00 -0.22 -9.87
N GLY A 18 8.03 -0.24 -10.78
CA GLY A 18 7.95 0.71 -11.90
C GLY A 18 9.01 0.54 -12.99
N GLY A 19 9.90 -0.46 -12.85
CA GLY A 19 10.88 -0.83 -13.87
C GLY A 19 10.28 -1.62 -15.04
N PRO A 20 11.09 -1.96 -16.06
CA PRO A 20 10.64 -2.74 -17.21
C PRO A 20 9.97 -4.06 -16.80
N PRO A 21 8.99 -4.55 -17.60
CA PRO A 21 8.35 -5.82 -17.33
C PRO A 21 9.37 -6.97 -17.22
N ASN A 22 9.12 -7.89 -16.30
CA ASN A 22 9.95 -9.08 -16.15
C ASN A 22 9.81 -10.04 -17.36
N VAL A 23 10.49 -11.19 -17.33
CA VAL A 23 10.44 -12.20 -18.42
C VAL A 23 9.01 -12.71 -18.73
N LYS A 24 8.07 -12.56 -17.79
CA LYS A 24 6.66 -12.92 -17.95
C LYS A 24 5.78 -11.75 -18.41
N GLY A 25 6.35 -10.57 -18.65
CA GLY A 25 5.61 -9.36 -19.00
C GLY A 25 4.95 -8.66 -17.81
N ASN A 26 5.30 -9.05 -16.58
CA ASN A 26 4.69 -8.47 -15.39
C ASN A 26 5.47 -7.28 -14.87
N THR A 27 4.73 -6.24 -14.47
CA THR A 27 5.21 -5.06 -13.75
C THR A 27 4.35 -4.88 -12.50
N GLY A 28 4.95 -4.41 -11.41
CA GLY A 28 4.26 -4.17 -10.15
C GLY A 28 5.02 -3.19 -9.27
N TYR A 29 4.46 -2.96 -8.07
CA TYR A 29 5.12 -2.20 -7.02
C TYR A 29 5.13 -3.00 -5.71
N ALA A 30 6.22 -2.83 -4.96
CA ALA A 30 6.36 -3.25 -3.58
C ALA A 30 6.64 -2.01 -2.73
N ILE A 31 5.75 -1.73 -1.80
CA ILE A 31 5.78 -0.55 -0.93
C ILE A 31 6.01 -1.08 0.50
N ALA A 32 7.17 -0.78 1.07
CA ALA A 32 7.50 -1.14 2.44
C ALA A 32 7.36 0.07 3.35
N VAL A 33 6.42 -0.01 4.29
CA VAL A 33 6.18 1.00 5.33
C VAL A 33 6.83 0.50 6.62
N THR A 34 7.63 1.36 7.25
CA THR A 34 8.12 1.13 8.61
C THR A 34 7.49 2.19 9.51
N VAL A 35 6.85 1.74 10.59
CA VAL A 35 6.31 2.62 11.64
C VAL A 35 7.44 3.01 12.60
N ASP A 36 7.58 4.30 12.85
CA ASP A 36 8.59 4.80 13.78
C ASP A 36 8.23 4.41 15.23
N PRO A 37 9.22 4.13 16.09
CA PRO A 37 8.96 3.86 17.51
C PRO A 37 8.17 5.00 18.17
N GLY A 38 7.16 4.63 18.96
CA GLY A 38 6.27 5.60 19.61
C GLY A 38 5.21 6.21 18.70
N TYR A 39 5.03 5.72 17.47
CA TYR A 39 3.88 6.03 16.62
C TYR A 39 3.02 4.80 16.37
N ARG A 40 1.74 5.02 16.04
CA ARG A 40 0.80 3.98 15.62
C ARG A 40 0.01 4.44 14.40
N ILE A 41 -0.42 3.49 13.58
CA ILE A 41 -1.38 3.74 12.49
C ILE A 41 -2.78 3.85 13.11
N THR A 42 -3.50 4.92 12.79
CA THR A 42 -4.85 5.21 13.29
C THR A 42 -5.94 5.04 12.24
N ASP A 43 -5.58 5.17 10.96
CA ASP A 43 -6.49 4.94 9.83
C ASP A 43 -5.76 4.13 8.75
N GLY A 44 -5.82 2.81 8.92
CA GLY A 44 -5.27 1.84 8.00
C GLY A 44 -5.87 1.91 6.60
N PRO A 45 -7.22 1.89 6.45
CA PRO A 45 -7.88 1.94 5.15
C PRO A 45 -7.47 3.16 4.32
N ALA A 46 -7.39 4.35 4.94
CA ALA A 46 -6.95 5.56 4.24
C ALA A 46 -5.47 5.51 3.85
N LEU A 47 -4.59 5.01 4.74
CA LEU A 47 -3.17 4.85 4.44
C LEU A 47 -2.94 3.88 3.27
N ILE A 48 -3.56 2.71 3.31
CA ILE A 48 -3.44 1.69 2.25
C ILE A 48 -3.93 2.23 0.91
N SER A 49 -5.11 2.87 0.89
CA SER A 49 -5.67 3.44 -0.33
C SER A 49 -4.75 4.51 -0.93
N PHE A 50 -4.24 5.41 -0.10
CA PHE A 50 -3.29 6.44 -0.52
C PHE A 50 -2.02 5.84 -1.16
N LEU A 51 -1.46 4.77 -0.58
CA LEU A 51 -0.25 4.13 -1.12
C LEU A 51 -0.50 3.42 -2.46
N ILE A 52 -1.62 2.72 -2.59
CA ILE A 52 -2.00 2.03 -3.83
C ILE A 52 -2.25 3.05 -4.95
N GLU A 53 -3.08 4.07 -4.68
CA GLU A 53 -3.39 5.12 -5.65
C GLU A 53 -2.13 5.94 -6.01
N SER A 54 -1.24 6.15 -5.05
CA SER A 54 0.05 6.80 -5.30
C SER A 54 0.93 6.00 -6.26
N ALA A 55 0.98 4.67 -6.12
CA ALA A 55 1.68 3.80 -7.07
C ALA A 55 1.04 3.79 -8.47
N TRP A 56 -0.29 3.88 -8.53
CA TRP A 56 -1.03 3.97 -9.80
C TRP A 56 -0.89 5.34 -10.50
N SER A 57 -0.55 6.40 -9.77
CA SER A 57 -0.39 7.75 -10.30
C SER A 57 0.98 8.06 -10.92
N VAL A 58 1.93 7.12 -10.86
CA VAL A 58 3.31 7.33 -11.34
C VAL A 58 3.32 7.41 -12.87
N ARG A 59 3.78 8.54 -13.42
CA ARG A 59 3.79 8.80 -14.88
C ARG A 59 5.06 8.34 -15.58
N ASP A 60 6.20 8.44 -14.92
CA ASP A 60 7.53 8.22 -15.51
C ASP A 60 8.05 6.79 -15.28
N ALA A 61 7.15 5.80 -15.25
CA ALA A 61 7.45 4.39 -14.97
C ALA A 61 6.66 3.46 -15.90
N TYR A 62 6.90 2.15 -15.86
CA TYR A 62 6.03 1.20 -16.53
C TYR A 62 4.73 1.01 -15.74
N MET A 63 3.61 0.94 -16.45
CA MET A 63 2.30 0.64 -15.87
C MET A 63 2.36 -0.70 -15.10
N PRO A 64 2.02 -0.71 -13.81
CA PRO A 64 1.91 -1.95 -13.07
C PRO A 64 0.68 -2.73 -13.59
N ASN A 65 0.81 -4.05 -13.75
CA ASN A 65 -0.21 -4.90 -14.38
C ASN A 65 -0.41 -6.25 -13.67
N ALA A 66 0.34 -6.52 -12.61
CA ALA A 66 0.27 -7.77 -11.87
C ALA A 66 -0.18 -7.55 -10.42
N GLU A 67 0.59 -6.79 -9.64
CA GLU A 67 0.32 -6.60 -8.22
C GLU A 67 0.90 -5.27 -7.70
N ILE A 68 0.20 -4.68 -6.74
CA ILE A 68 0.76 -3.68 -5.82
C ILE A 68 0.74 -4.28 -4.42
N SER A 69 1.93 -4.49 -3.85
CA SER A 69 2.07 -4.99 -2.49
C SER A 69 2.42 -3.87 -1.52
N VAL A 70 1.77 -3.85 -0.36
CA VAL A 70 2.06 -2.95 0.76
C VAL A 70 2.42 -3.82 1.96
N SER A 71 3.68 -3.79 2.36
CA SER A 71 4.14 -4.43 3.60
C SER A 71 4.30 -3.39 4.68
N VAL A 72 3.80 -3.66 5.88
CA VAL A 72 3.94 -2.78 7.04
C VAL A 72 4.73 -3.50 8.12
N LYS A 73 5.82 -2.87 8.56
CA LYS A 73 6.61 -3.27 9.71
C LYS A 73 6.33 -2.32 10.88
N ASP A 74 5.99 -2.88 12.02
CA ASP A 74 5.68 -2.17 13.27
C ASP A 74 6.31 -2.93 14.46
N GLU A 75 6.10 -2.46 15.67
CA GLU A 75 6.44 -3.15 16.91
C GLU A 75 5.72 -4.51 16.99
N THR A 76 6.35 -5.50 17.61
CA THR A 76 5.87 -6.88 17.66
C THR A 76 4.54 -7.07 18.40
N ASP A 77 4.15 -6.09 19.22
CA ASP A 77 2.87 -6.05 19.93
C ASP A 77 1.79 -5.23 19.19
N SER A 78 2.11 -4.67 18.02
CA SER A 78 1.15 -3.95 17.19
C SER A 78 0.04 -4.88 16.70
N SER A 79 -1.19 -4.41 16.79
CA SER A 79 -2.37 -5.07 16.26
C SER A 79 -2.69 -4.66 14.82
N PHE A 80 -1.83 -3.86 14.17
CA PHE A 80 -2.09 -3.39 12.81
C PHE A 80 -1.96 -4.52 11.79
N ASP A 81 -3.00 -4.69 10.97
CA ASP A 81 -3.05 -5.66 9.88
C ASP A 81 -3.33 -4.96 8.54
N ALA A 82 -2.30 -4.94 7.68
CA ALA A 82 -2.39 -4.35 6.35
C ALA A 82 -3.44 -5.05 5.46
N SER A 83 -3.58 -6.37 5.54
CA SER A 83 -4.59 -7.11 4.78
C SER A 83 -6.00 -6.77 5.24
N ALA A 84 -6.23 -6.70 6.56
CA ALA A 84 -7.52 -6.28 7.10
C ALA A 84 -7.86 -4.85 6.66
N ALA A 85 -6.91 -3.91 6.76
CA ALA A 85 -7.08 -2.53 6.31
C ALA A 85 -7.35 -2.42 4.80
N ALA A 86 -6.67 -3.22 3.98
CA ALA A 86 -6.90 -3.28 2.53
C ALA A 86 -8.28 -3.84 2.19
N SER A 87 -8.74 -4.85 2.93
CA SER A 87 -10.08 -5.41 2.79
C SER A 87 -11.16 -4.40 3.18
N GLU A 88 -10.99 -3.70 4.31
CA GLU A 88 -11.91 -2.65 4.76
C GLU A 88 -12.01 -1.50 3.75
N ALA A 89 -10.90 -1.13 3.11
CA ALA A 89 -10.85 -0.17 2.01
C ALA A 89 -11.45 -0.70 0.69
N GLY A 90 -11.76 -2.00 0.61
CA GLY A 90 -12.33 -2.66 -0.56
C GLY A 90 -11.32 -2.95 -1.68
N TRP A 91 -10.03 -3.07 -1.37
CA TRP A 91 -8.99 -3.40 -2.34
C TRP A 91 -8.81 -4.90 -2.55
N ILE A 92 -9.07 -5.69 -1.51
CA ILE A 92 -8.99 -7.15 -1.53
C ILE A 92 -10.21 -7.76 -0.87
N GLU A 93 -10.48 -9.03 -1.14
CA GLU A 93 -11.49 -9.77 -0.40
C GLU A 93 -11.06 -9.93 1.08
N PRO A 94 -12.01 -9.99 2.02
CA PRO A 94 -11.72 -10.27 3.42
C PRO A 94 -10.93 -11.58 3.56
N LEU A 95 -9.79 -11.49 4.22
CA LEU A 95 -8.97 -12.63 4.60
C LEU A 95 -9.16 -12.89 6.10
N ASP A 96 -9.10 -14.15 6.51
CA ASP A 96 -8.98 -14.47 7.93
C ASP A 96 -7.68 -13.83 8.47
N PRO A 97 -7.73 -13.15 9.62
CA PRO A 97 -6.54 -12.51 10.17
C PRO A 97 -5.45 -13.56 10.42
N PRO A 98 -4.19 -13.28 10.05
CA PRO A 98 -3.10 -14.20 10.31
C PRO A 98 -2.96 -14.44 11.82
N PRO A 99 -2.66 -15.68 12.26
CA PRO A 99 -2.53 -15.98 13.68
C PRO A 99 -1.28 -15.28 14.26
N GLY A 100 -1.52 -14.30 15.15
CA GLY A 100 -0.50 -13.62 15.95
C GLY A 100 0.10 -12.37 15.31
N GLY A 101 0.24 -11.30 16.10
CA GLY A 101 0.92 -10.06 15.69
C GLY A 101 2.41 -10.31 15.52
N ALA A 102 2.88 -10.38 14.26
CA ALA A 102 4.28 -10.65 13.95
C ALA A 102 5.13 -9.37 13.83
N GLY A 103 4.58 -8.19 14.17
CA GLY A 103 5.19 -6.88 13.84
C GLY A 103 5.38 -6.65 12.34
N PHE A 104 4.80 -7.51 11.50
CA PHE A 104 4.93 -7.45 10.06
C PHE A 104 3.66 -8.01 9.40
N THR A 105 3.05 -7.22 8.52
CA THR A 105 1.84 -7.61 7.78
C THR A 105 1.95 -7.15 6.32
N ILE A 106 1.24 -7.83 5.42
CA ILE A 106 1.26 -7.52 3.98
C ILE A 106 -0.18 -7.43 3.47
N ALA A 107 -0.46 -6.47 2.61
CA ALA A 107 -1.58 -6.47 1.68
C ALA A 107 -1.05 -6.64 0.25
N ALA A 108 -1.62 -7.59 -0.49
CA ALA A 108 -1.27 -7.84 -1.89
C ALA A 108 -2.50 -7.58 -2.77
N VAL A 109 -2.44 -6.50 -3.56
CA VAL A 109 -3.57 -6.06 -4.39
C VAL A 109 -3.35 -6.52 -5.82
N ASP A 110 -4.20 -7.46 -6.26
CA ASP A 110 -4.23 -7.92 -7.64
C ASP A 110 -4.76 -6.82 -8.55
N ILE A 111 -3.94 -6.41 -9.52
CA ILE A 111 -4.28 -5.36 -10.48
C ILE A 111 -4.26 -5.88 -11.92
N ARG A 112 -4.34 -7.20 -12.11
CA ARG A 112 -4.51 -7.80 -13.45
C ARG A 112 -5.83 -7.34 -14.07
N ASP A 113 -5.86 -7.30 -15.39
CA ASP A 113 -7.08 -6.95 -16.13
C ASP A 113 -8.27 -7.82 -15.71
N GLY A 114 -9.39 -7.17 -15.41
CA GLY A 114 -10.61 -7.80 -14.90
C GLY A 114 -10.70 -7.90 -13.38
N SER A 115 -9.61 -7.71 -12.62
CA SER A 115 -9.67 -7.67 -11.15
C SER A 115 -10.50 -6.48 -10.63
N PRO A 116 -11.15 -6.59 -9.46
CA PRO A 116 -11.90 -5.48 -8.86
C PRO A 116 -11.04 -4.23 -8.63
N ALA A 117 -9.80 -4.39 -8.15
CA ALA A 117 -8.90 -3.26 -7.93
C ALA A 117 -8.49 -2.59 -9.25
N ARG A 118 -8.21 -3.36 -10.31
CA ARG A 118 -7.92 -2.79 -11.63
C ARG A 118 -9.09 -1.98 -12.19
N GLN A 119 -10.33 -2.43 -11.98
CA GLN A 119 -11.53 -1.67 -12.39
C GLN A 119 -11.67 -0.38 -11.58
N ARG A 120 -11.43 -0.44 -10.28
CA ARG A 120 -11.46 0.73 -9.38
C ARG A 120 -10.40 1.77 -9.75
N LEU A 121 -9.19 1.34 -10.08
CA LEU A 121 -8.07 2.23 -10.40
C LEU A 121 -8.24 2.98 -11.73
N GLY A 122 -9.05 2.45 -12.66
CA GLY A 122 -9.35 3.13 -13.91
C GLY A 122 -8.14 3.32 -14.82
N ASP A 123 -8.07 4.42 -15.54
CA ASP A 123 -6.98 4.68 -16.49
C ASP A 123 -5.63 4.88 -15.78
N TRP A 124 -4.55 4.55 -16.47
CA TRP A 124 -3.19 4.76 -15.99
C TRP A 124 -2.46 5.77 -16.89
N PRO A 125 -1.68 6.69 -16.33
CA PRO A 125 -1.50 6.94 -14.91
C PRO A 125 -2.75 7.60 -14.29
N GLY A 126 -3.09 7.18 -13.07
CA GLY A 126 -4.19 7.79 -12.32
C GLY A 126 -3.87 9.20 -11.81
N ASP A 127 -4.87 9.83 -11.20
CA ASP A 127 -4.69 11.09 -10.49
C ASP A 127 -3.78 10.92 -9.26
N VAL A 128 -3.04 11.97 -8.91
CA VAL A 128 -2.21 11.96 -7.69
C VAL A 128 -3.14 12.13 -6.48
N PRO A 129 -3.21 11.16 -5.55
CA PRO A 129 -4.09 11.26 -4.41
C PRO A 129 -3.61 12.34 -3.44
N ALA A 130 -4.54 12.99 -2.75
CA ALA A 130 -4.21 13.89 -1.65
C ALA A 130 -3.59 13.10 -0.49
N VAL A 131 -2.59 13.67 0.19
CA VAL A 131 -2.00 13.06 1.38
C VAL A 131 -3.07 13.02 2.48
N PRO A 132 -3.39 11.83 3.05
CA PRO A 132 -4.42 11.72 4.05
C PRO A 132 -3.96 12.32 5.38
N ALA A 133 -4.86 12.98 6.09
CA ALA A 133 -4.60 13.54 7.41
C ALA A 133 -4.85 12.51 8.51
N ASN A 134 -4.10 12.58 9.61
CA ASN A 134 -4.34 11.79 10.83
C ASN A 134 -4.36 10.26 10.63
N VAL A 135 -3.61 9.76 9.65
CA VAL A 135 -3.43 8.30 9.45
C VAL A 135 -2.46 7.67 10.44
N THR A 136 -1.70 8.50 11.15
CA THR A 136 -0.79 8.13 12.23
C THR A 136 -0.96 9.06 13.43
N ALA A 137 -0.62 8.56 14.61
CA ALA A 137 -0.54 9.35 15.84
C ALA A 137 0.60 8.86 16.73
N ALA A 138 1.13 9.73 17.60
CA ALA A 138 2.02 9.32 18.67
C ALA A 138 1.27 8.39 19.66
N LYS A 139 1.97 7.41 20.21
CA LYS A 139 1.48 6.48 21.25
C LYS A 139 1.38 7.17 22.61
#